data_AF-A0A838KE80-F1
#
_entry.id   AF-A0A838KE80-F1
#
_cell.length_a   1.000
_cell.length_b   1.000
_cell.length_c   1.000
_cell.angle_alpha   90.00
_cell.angle_beta   90.00
_cell.angle_gamma   90.00
#
_symmetry.space_group_name_H-M   'P 1'
#
loop_
_entity.id
_entity.type
_entity.pdbx_description
1 polymer ?
#
loop_
_entity_poly.entity_id
_entity_poly.type
_entity_poly.pdbx_seq_one_letter_code
_entity_poly.pdbx_strand_id
1 'polypeptide(L)' 'MGRGRAKAKQTKVARELKYSSQGTDFEALQRELAGAPAPERSLSSDSGSDEDDYDEWAADRR' A
#
# COMPACT_ATOMS: atom_id res chain seq x y z
N MET A 1 -9.86 -21.52 27.85
CA MET A 1 -10.35 -22.34 26.71
C MET A 1 -10.77 -21.55 25.44
N GLY A 2 -10.65 -20.21 25.36
CA GLY A 2 -11.21 -19.43 24.23
C GLY A 2 -10.25 -18.86 23.18
N ARG A 3 -8.93 -18.93 23.38
CA ARG A 3 -7.95 -18.24 22.50
C ARG A 3 -7.83 -18.83 21.10
N GLY A 4 -7.94 -20.15 20.94
CA GLY A 4 -7.80 -20.82 19.64
C GLY A 4 -8.87 -20.42 18.61
N ARG A 5 -10.12 -20.25 19.07
CA ARG A 5 -11.24 -19.84 18.20
C ARG A 5 -11.12 -18.38 17.77
N ALA A 6 -10.73 -17.50 18.71
CA ALA A 6 -10.48 -16.10 18.41
C ALA A 6 -9.34 -15.95 17.38
N LYS A 7 -8.21 -16.66 17.59
CA LYS A 7 -7.08 -16.65 16.66
C LYS A 7 -7.48 -17.14 15.27
N ALA A 8 -8.23 -18.24 15.18
CA ALA A 8 -8.72 -18.75 13.89
C ALA A 8 -9.62 -17.75 13.15
N LYS A 9 -10.54 -17.09 13.87
CA LYS A 9 -11.39 -16.02 13.30
C LYS A 9 -10.55 -14.86 12.76
N GLN A 10 -9.56 -14.41 13.54
CA GLN A 10 -8.68 -13.31 13.13
C GLN A 10 -7.84 -13.66 11.91
N THR A 11 -7.27 -14.87 11.84
CA THR A 11 -6.53 -15.32 10.64
C THR A 11 -7.41 -15.40 9.40
N LYS A 12 -8.68 -15.83 9.55
CA LYS A 12 -9.64 -15.85 8.45
C LYS A 12 -9.93 -14.43 7.94
N VAL A 13 -10.27 -13.51 8.84
CA VAL A 13 -10.54 -12.10 8.51
C VAL A 13 -9.32 -11.43 7.86
N ALA A 14 -8.12 -11.65 8.42
CA ALA A 14 -6.89 -11.09 7.86
C ALA A 14 -6.59 -11.63 6.46
N ARG A 15 -6.84 -12.93 6.21
CA ARG A 15 -6.68 -13.52 4.89
C ARG A 15 -7.71 -12.94 3.91
N GLU A 16 -8.96 -12.81 4.32
CA GLU A 16 -10.00 -12.18 3.51
C GLU A 16 -9.61 -10.75 3.14
N LEU A 17 -9.12 -9.94 4.08
CA LEU A 17 -8.67 -8.57 3.80
C LEU A 17 -7.41 -8.52 2.91
N LYS A 18 -6.45 -9.42 3.11
CA LYS A 18 -5.20 -9.45 2.33
C LYS A 18 -5.43 -9.86 0.88
N TYR A 19 -6.35 -10.78 0.65
CA TYR A 19 -6.60 -11.36 -0.67
C TYR A 19 -7.96 -10.99 -1.26
N SER A 20 -8.75 -10.15 -0.58
CA SER A 20 -9.88 -9.49 -1.22
C SER A 20 -9.32 -8.52 -2.24
N SER A 21 -9.51 -8.80 -3.52
CA SER A 21 -9.43 -7.75 -4.51
C SER A 21 -10.52 -6.74 -4.17
N GLN A 22 -10.12 -5.56 -3.69
CA GLN A 22 -11.08 -4.47 -3.56
C GLN A 22 -11.68 -4.28 -4.97
N GLY A 23 -13.02 -4.35 -5.06
CA GLY A 23 -13.72 -4.07 -6.30
C GLY A 23 -13.58 -2.58 -6.58
N THR A 24 -12.44 -2.17 -7.12
CA THR A 24 -12.25 -0.82 -7.62
C THR A 24 -13.13 -0.67 -8.84
N ASP A 25 -14.02 0.31 -8.82
CA ASP A 25 -14.80 0.67 -10.00
C ASP A 25 -13.86 1.29 -11.03
N PHE A 26 -13.39 0.46 -11.96
CA PHE A 26 -12.50 0.88 -13.04
C PHE A 26 -13.16 1.89 -13.97
N GLU A 27 -14.49 1.89 -14.08
CA GLU A 27 -15.22 2.87 -14.90
C GLU A 27 -15.16 4.26 -14.26
N ALA A 28 -15.36 4.34 -12.94
CA ALA A 28 -15.20 5.57 -12.17
C ALA A 28 -13.77 6.12 -12.27
N LEU A 29 -12.76 5.26 -12.09
CA LEU A 29 -11.34 5.63 -12.19
C LEU A 29 -10.97 6.14 -13.59
N GLN A 30 -11.47 5.48 -14.65
CA GLN A 30 -11.23 5.90 -16.02
C GLN A 30 -11.86 7.26 -16.32
N ARG A 31 -13.06 7.55 -15.79
CA ARG A 31 -13.72 8.86 -15.94
C ARG A 31 -12.93 9.97 -15.26
N GLU A 32 -12.41 9.74 -14.05
CA GLU A 32 -11.53 10.72 -13.38
C GLU A 32 -10.25 10.96 -14.17
N LEU A 33 -9.58 9.90 -14.63
CA LEU A 33 -8.32 10.01 -15.38
C LEU A 33 -8.50 10.68 -16.75
N ALA A 34 -9.62 10.43 -17.42
CA ALA A 34 -9.93 11.05 -18.71
C ALA A 34 -10.39 12.51 -18.57
N GLY A 35 -10.93 12.90 -17.40
CA GLY A 35 -11.48 14.23 -17.14
C GLY A 35 -10.51 15.20 -16.45
N ALA A 36 -9.47 14.71 -15.78
CA ALA A 36 -8.45 15.55 -15.16
C ALA A 36 -7.36 15.90 -16.19
N PRO A 37 -7.06 17.19 -16.47
CA PRO A 37 -5.79 17.52 -17.09
C PRO A 37 -4.70 16.96 -16.19
N ALA A 38 -3.80 16.15 -16.74
CA ALA A 38 -2.67 15.61 -15.98
C ALA A 38 -2.05 16.78 -15.20
N PRO A 39 -2.01 16.75 -13.86
CA PRO A 39 -1.17 17.70 -13.17
C PRO A 39 0.22 17.41 -13.72
N GLU A 40 0.81 18.41 -14.39
CA GLU A 40 2.23 18.45 -14.70
C GLU A 40 2.92 18.19 -13.36
N ARG A 41 3.20 16.91 -13.08
CA ARG A 41 4.01 16.50 -11.95
C ARG A 41 5.36 17.03 -12.30
N SER A 42 5.63 18.27 -11.90
CA SER A 42 6.98 18.78 -11.79
C SER A 42 7.69 17.73 -10.95
N LEU A 43 8.50 16.91 -11.62
CA LEU A 43 9.52 16.10 -11.01
C LEU A 43 10.53 17.09 -10.45
N SER A 44 10.15 17.77 -9.37
CA SER A 44 11.12 18.40 -8.50
C SER A 44 11.89 17.22 -7.93
N SER A 45 13.11 17.07 -8.42
CA SER A 45 14.09 16.10 -7.98
C SER A 45 14.32 16.27 -6.49
N ASP A 46 13.48 15.63 -5.68
CA ASP A 46 13.80 15.29 -4.29
C ASP A 46 14.56 13.96 -4.33
N SER A 47 15.82 14.05 -4.73
CA SER A 47 16.77 12.94 -4.85
C SER A 47 17.82 13.08 -3.77
N GLY A 48 17.43 13.19 -2.50
CA GLY A 48 18.40 13.53 -1.46
C GLY A 48 18.07 13.20 -0.01
N SER A 49 17.09 12.35 0.30
CA SER A 49 16.79 12.05 1.72
C SER A 49 16.23 10.67 2.06
N ASP A 50 15.91 9.81 1.08
CA ASP A 50 15.44 8.43 1.35
C ASP A 50 16.56 7.38 1.33
N GLU A 51 17.73 7.70 0.77
CA GLU A 51 18.85 6.75 0.64
C GLU A 51 19.56 6.52 2.00
N ASP A 52 19.72 7.56 2.81
CA ASP A 52 20.41 7.47 4.11
C ASP A 52 19.67 6.59 5.14
N ASP A 53 18.34 6.70 5.20
CA ASP A 53 17.49 5.93 6.15
C ASP A 53 17.41 4.45 5.75
N TYR A 54 17.50 4.16 4.45
CA TYR A 54 17.57 2.81 3.90
C TYR A 54 18.92 2.14 4.18
N ASP A 55 20.01 2.90 4.06
CA ASP A 55 21.37 2.42 4.33
C ASP A 55 21.60 2.14 5.82
N GLU A 56 21.06 2.96 6.73
CA GLU A 56 21.15 2.74 8.19
C GLU A 56 20.40 1.46 8.62
N TRP A 57 19.21 1.22 8.08
CA TRP A 57 18.44 0.00 8.37
C TRP A 57 19.06 -1.27 7.77
N ALA A 58 19.72 -1.15 6.62
CA ALA A 58 20.46 -2.24 6.00
C ALA A 58 21.73 -2.60 6.79
N ALA A 59 22.38 -1.60 7.40
CA ALA A 59 23.58 -1.78 8.22
C ALA A 59 23.26 -2.43 9.59
N ASP A 60 22.16 -2.06 10.24
CA ASP A 60 21.76 -2.60 11.56
C ASP A 60 21.42 -4.11 11.53
N ARG A 61 21.11 -4.66 10.34
CA ARG A 61 20.76 -6.08 10.17
C ARG A 61 21.96 -6.99 9.85
N ARG A 62 23.20 -6.47 9.81
CA ARG A 62 24.38 -7.24 9.34
C ARG A 62 25.25 -7.78 10.47
#